data_AF-A0A7W4ELH6-F1
#
_entry.id   AF-A0A7W4ELH6-F1
#
_cell.length_a   1.000
_cell.length_b   1.000
_cell.length_c   1.000
_cell.angle_alpha   90.00
_cell.angle_beta   90.00
_cell.angle_gamma   90.00
#
_symmetry.space_group_name_H-M   'P 1'
#
loop_
_entity.id
_entity.type
_entity.pdbx_description
1 polymer ?
#
loop_
_entity_poly.entity_id
_entity_poly.type
_entity_poly.pdbx_seq_one_letter_code
_entity_poly.pdbx_strand_id
1 'polypeptide(L)'
;MNDSHMPLDEVLKILAENPYISKLYIFGSRAARKDDDLSDIDLTAITPHPAAAETYTRRSLADKFSLSAIYTITNNEYEIARTFCLSGMSPFHKIDIGFSLPGKTNFFPNSQLIFSNDNVHVPHKSSKKWTEPRAEHDYFDVMMGSLRYIKHRRRGENWQAYKCYRGLLSSWQRRARRIRRKTPTKP
;
A
#
# COMPACT_ATOMS: atom_id res chain seq x y z
N MET A 1 -13.82 -11.81 -21.88
CA MET A 1 -13.71 -12.61 -20.65
C MET A 1 -12.38 -12.24 -20.03
N ASN A 2 -12.37 -11.33 -19.06
CA ASN A 2 -11.14 -10.85 -18.43
C ASN A 2 -10.93 -11.65 -17.16
N ASP A 3 -9.84 -12.42 -17.11
CA ASP A 3 -9.42 -13.18 -15.93
C ASP A 3 -9.24 -12.24 -14.73
N SER A 4 -10.16 -12.36 -13.78
CA SER A 4 -10.14 -11.64 -12.49
C SER A 4 -8.98 -12.07 -11.58
N HIS A 5 -8.25 -13.13 -11.93
CA HIS A 5 -7.15 -13.71 -11.13
C HIS A 5 -5.74 -13.36 -11.60
N MET A 6 -5.55 -13.03 -12.88
CA MET A 6 -4.24 -12.75 -13.49
C MET A 6 -3.38 -11.68 -12.79
N PRO A 7 -3.91 -10.63 -12.13
CA PRO A 7 -3.05 -9.61 -11.51
C PRO A 7 -2.38 -10.03 -10.20
N LEU A 8 -3.02 -10.88 -9.38
CA LEU A 8 -2.46 -11.25 -8.07
C LEU A 8 -1.26 -12.18 -8.24
N ASP A 9 -1.37 -13.20 -9.08
CA ASP A 9 -0.29 -14.19 -9.27
C ASP A 9 0.97 -13.53 -9.83
N GLU A 10 0.83 -12.60 -10.75
CA GLU A 10 1.95 -11.82 -11.29
C GLU A 10 2.58 -10.87 -10.26
N VAL A 11 1.78 -10.24 -9.39
CA VAL A 11 2.29 -9.43 -8.27
C VAL A 11 3.05 -10.32 -7.28
N LEU A 12 2.49 -11.47 -6.91
CA LEU A 12 3.15 -12.42 -6.00
C LEU A 12 4.43 -12.98 -6.62
N LYS A 13 4.44 -13.25 -7.92
CA LYS A 13 5.64 -13.67 -8.65
C LYS A 13 6.75 -12.62 -8.59
N ILE A 14 6.44 -11.35 -8.89
CA ILE A 14 7.40 -10.24 -8.78
C ILE A 14 8.00 -10.15 -7.37
N LEU A 15 7.17 -10.36 -6.34
CA LEU A 15 7.61 -10.32 -4.95
C LEU A 15 8.45 -11.54 -4.56
N ALA A 16 8.11 -12.74 -5.05
CA ALA A 16 8.90 -13.95 -4.84
C ALA A 16 10.26 -13.89 -5.58
N GLU A 17 10.32 -13.21 -6.72
CA GLU A 17 11.55 -12.95 -7.47
C GLU A 17 12.41 -11.82 -6.89
N ASN A 18 11.91 -11.10 -5.87
CA ASN A 18 12.66 -10.04 -5.23
C ASN A 18 13.83 -10.63 -4.40
N PRO A 19 15.09 -10.41 -4.80
CA PRO A 19 16.24 -11.09 -4.20
C PRO A 19 16.52 -10.64 -2.76
N TYR A 20 15.86 -9.58 -2.30
CA TYR A 20 16.05 -9.02 -0.96
C TYR A 20 15.01 -9.50 0.05
N ILE A 21 13.97 -10.21 -0.38
CA ILE A 21 12.89 -10.71 0.49
C ILE A 21 13.24 -12.11 0.98
N SER A 22 13.23 -12.31 2.31
CA SER A 22 13.36 -13.65 2.90
C SER A 22 12.02 -14.35 3.05
N LYS A 23 10.96 -13.63 3.43
CA LYS A 23 9.64 -14.22 3.63
C LYS A 23 8.56 -13.27 3.15
N LEU A 24 7.50 -13.81 2.57
CA LEU A 24 6.32 -13.05 2.20
C LEU A 24 5.09 -13.66 2.87
N TYR A 25 4.30 -12.80 3.50
CA TYR A 25 3.06 -13.15 4.15
C TYR A 25 1.92 -12.40 3.48
N ILE A 26 0.78 -13.06 3.33
CA ILE A 26 -0.50 -12.45 2.97
C ILE A 26 -1.37 -12.38 4.22
N PHE A 27 -2.12 -11.29 4.39
CA PHE A 27 -3.09 -11.15 5.48
C PHE A 27 -4.40 -10.55 4.97
N GLY A 28 -5.30 -10.19 5.89
CA GLY A 28 -6.55 -9.53 5.53
C GLY A 28 -7.55 -10.45 4.81
N SER A 29 -8.43 -9.87 3.99
CA SER A 29 -9.58 -10.59 3.43
C SER A 29 -9.19 -11.77 2.53
N ARG A 30 -8.13 -11.61 1.72
CA ARG A 30 -7.62 -12.66 0.82
C ARG A 30 -7.04 -13.85 1.59
N ALA A 31 -6.27 -13.59 2.65
CA ALA A 31 -5.78 -14.66 3.52
C ALA A 31 -6.93 -15.42 4.21
N ALA A 32 -8.01 -14.72 4.56
CA ALA A 32 -9.20 -15.33 5.15
C ALA A 32 -10.15 -15.97 4.11
N ARG A 33 -9.86 -15.89 2.80
CA ARG A 33 -10.76 -16.31 1.71
C ARG A 33 -12.15 -15.66 1.81
N LYS A 34 -12.17 -14.38 2.19
CA LYS A 34 -13.36 -13.51 2.28
C LYS A 34 -13.22 -12.29 1.37
N ASP A 35 -12.37 -12.39 0.36
CA ASP A 35 -12.17 -11.32 -0.60
C ASP A 35 -13.32 -11.22 -1.61
N ASP A 36 -13.51 -10.01 -2.11
CA ASP A 36 -14.46 -9.65 -3.16
C ASP A 36 -13.78 -8.74 -4.20
N ASP A 37 -14.53 -8.28 -5.20
CA ASP A 37 -14.05 -7.35 -6.25
C ASP A 37 -13.65 -5.96 -5.71
N LEU A 38 -13.73 -5.75 -4.40
CA LEU A 38 -13.34 -4.54 -3.70
C LEU A 38 -12.21 -4.81 -2.70
N SER A 39 -11.59 -5.99 -2.72
CA SER A 39 -10.54 -6.36 -1.76
C SER A 39 -9.16 -5.91 -2.20
N ASP A 40 -8.45 -5.32 -1.24
CA ASP A 40 -7.04 -4.97 -1.35
C ASP A 40 -6.17 -6.24 -1.37
N ILE A 41 -4.90 -6.08 -1.71
CA ILE A 41 -3.86 -7.11 -1.58
C ILE A 41 -2.96 -6.70 -0.41
N ASP A 42 -3.15 -7.35 0.73
CA ASP A 42 -2.47 -7.01 1.99
C ASP A 42 -1.30 -7.97 2.24
N LEU A 43 -0.07 -7.43 2.30
CA LEU A 43 1.17 -8.20 2.31
C LEU A 43 2.18 -7.70 3.35
N THR A 44 3.00 -8.61 3.84
CA THR A 44 4.16 -8.29 4.67
C THR A 44 5.37 -9.07 4.17
N ALA A 45 6.40 -8.33 3.75
CA ALA A 45 7.69 -8.87 3.35
C ALA A 45 8.70 -8.71 4.49
N ILE A 46 9.32 -9.82 4.90
CA ILE A 46 10.46 -9.81 5.81
C ILE A 46 11.73 -9.66 4.98
N THR A 47 12.56 -8.71 5.35
CA THR A 47 13.81 -8.42 4.65
C THR A 47 14.81 -7.75 5.58
N PRO A 48 16.10 -8.14 5.55
CA PRO A 48 17.16 -7.39 6.23
C PRO A 48 17.46 -6.04 5.53
N HIS A 49 16.91 -5.81 4.34
CA HIS A 49 17.17 -4.64 3.51
C HIS A 49 15.88 -3.96 3.00
N PRO A 50 15.03 -3.39 3.88
CA PRO A 50 13.73 -2.80 3.50
C PRO A 50 13.77 -1.85 2.31
N ALA A 51 14.76 -0.94 2.26
CA ALA A 51 14.87 0.04 1.18
C ALA A 51 15.22 -0.59 -0.17
N ALA A 52 16.04 -1.65 -0.18
CA ALA A 52 16.42 -2.35 -1.41
C ALA A 52 15.24 -3.21 -1.91
N ALA A 53 14.57 -3.92 -1.00
CA ALA A 53 13.38 -4.69 -1.32
C ALA A 53 12.26 -3.80 -1.89
N GLU A 54 11.96 -2.68 -1.23
CA GLU A 54 10.96 -1.72 -1.71
C GLU A 54 11.31 -1.16 -3.09
N THR A 55 12.58 -0.77 -3.29
CA THR A 55 13.04 -0.20 -4.56
C THR A 55 12.91 -1.21 -5.70
N TYR A 56 13.30 -2.48 -5.45
CA TYR A 56 13.16 -3.55 -6.44
C TYR A 56 11.69 -3.79 -6.78
N THR A 57 10.83 -3.95 -5.77
CA THR A 57 9.39 -4.16 -5.98
C THR A 57 8.77 -3.00 -6.75
N ARG A 58 9.04 -1.76 -6.34
CA ARG A 58 8.50 -0.57 -7.00
C ARG A 58 8.91 -0.49 -8.47
N ARG A 59 10.18 -0.76 -8.80
CA ARG A 59 10.64 -0.79 -10.20
C ARG A 59 9.97 -1.91 -10.99
N SER A 60 9.98 -3.12 -10.46
CA SER A 60 9.41 -4.29 -11.14
C SER A 60 7.90 -4.14 -11.41
N LEU A 61 7.15 -3.59 -10.44
CA LEU A 61 5.74 -3.27 -10.62
C LEU A 61 5.53 -2.16 -11.66
N ALA A 62 6.37 -1.11 -11.67
CA ALA A 62 6.30 -0.06 -12.68
C ALA A 62 6.59 -0.60 -14.08
N ASP A 63 7.59 -1.46 -14.23
CA ASP A 63 7.98 -2.02 -15.52
C ASP A 63 6.90 -2.97 -16.07
N LYS A 64 6.27 -3.77 -15.21
CA LYS A 64 5.24 -4.75 -15.62
C LYS A 64 3.87 -4.13 -15.83
N PHE A 65 3.44 -3.21 -14.97
CA PHE A 65 2.05 -2.74 -14.92
C PHE A 65 1.87 -1.23 -15.10
N SER A 66 2.96 -0.45 -15.04
CA SER A 66 2.92 0.98 -14.71
C SER A 66 2.30 1.27 -13.34
N LEU A 67 2.71 2.38 -12.72
CA LEU A 67 2.19 2.83 -11.43
C LEU A 67 1.31 4.06 -11.62
N SER A 68 0.04 3.95 -11.25
CA SER A 68 -0.87 5.10 -11.17
C SER A 68 -0.60 5.93 -9.92
N ALA A 69 -0.17 5.28 -8.84
CA ALA A 69 0.06 5.92 -7.55
C ALA A 69 0.98 5.09 -6.65
N ILE A 70 1.70 5.80 -5.77
CA ILE A 70 2.43 5.21 -4.66
C ILE A 70 2.18 6.07 -3.42
N TYR A 71 1.81 5.43 -2.32
CA TYR A 71 1.54 6.12 -1.06
C TYR A 71 2.34 5.50 0.08
N THR A 72 3.01 6.36 0.86
CA THR A 72 3.76 5.99 2.05
C THR A 72 2.82 5.81 3.24
N ILE A 73 2.66 4.58 3.70
CA ILE A 73 1.98 4.28 4.96
C ILE A 73 2.96 4.50 6.13
N THR A 74 4.19 3.99 5.99
CA THR A 74 5.24 4.11 7.00
C THR A 74 6.60 4.13 6.32
N ASN A 75 7.54 4.91 6.87
CA ASN A 75 8.90 5.00 6.36
C ASN A 75 9.86 5.29 7.51
N ASN A 76 10.15 4.28 8.32
CA ASN A 76 11.00 4.37 9.51
C ASN A 76 12.21 3.42 9.40
N GLU A 77 13.02 3.31 10.45
CA GLU A 77 14.25 2.49 10.45
C GLU A 77 14.00 0.97 10.37
N TYR A 78 12.84 0.50 10.85
CA TYR A 78 12.47 -0.92 10.90
C TYR A 78 11.60 -1.37 9.74
N GLU A 79 10.80 -0.46 9.18
CA GLU A 79 9.77 -0.78 8.22
C GLU A 79 9.60 0.34 7.19
N ILE A 80 9.43 -0.09 5.94
CA ILE A 80 8.93 0.74 4.85
C ILE A 80 7.63 0.11 4.37
N ALA A 81 6.50 0.78 4.60
CA ALA A 81 5.20 0.33 4.14
C ALA A 81 4.67 1.25 3.03
N ARG A 82 4.15 0.61 1.98
CA ARG A 82 3.70 1.24 0.74
C ARG A 82 2.35 0.71 0.34
N THR A 83 1.53 1.61 -0.19
CA THR A 83 0.42 1.26 -1.07
C THR A 83 0.86 1.50 -2.51
N PHE A 84 0.70 0.50 -3.37
CA PHE A 84 0.85 0.64 -4.83
C PHE A 84 -0.51 0.53 -5.52
N CYS A 85 -0.84 1.51 -6.37
CA CYS A 85 -1.96 1.39 -7.31
C CYS A 85 -1.41 1.21 -8.72
N LEU A 86 -1.74 0.09 -9.35
CA LEU A 86 -1.27 -0.25 -10.68
C LEU A 86 -2.15 0.39 -11.76
N SER A 87 -1.57 0.71 -12.92
CA SER A 87 -2.35 1.19 -14.06
C SER A 87 -3.12 0.05 -14.72
N GLY A 88 -4.32 0.35 -15.24
CA GLY A 88 -5.21 -0.67 -15.81
C GLY A 88 -5.90 -1.58 -14.80
N MET A 89 -5.64 -1.41 -13.49
CA MET A 89 -6.32 -2.13 -12.43
C MET A 89 -7.39 -1.28 -11.75
N SER A 90 -8.40 -1.95 -11.20
CA SER A 90 -9.38 -1.32 -10.33
C SER A 90 -8.66 -0.60 -9.18
N PRO A 91 -9.01 0.66 -8.86
CA PRO A 91 -8.42 1.36 -7.71
C PRO A 91 -8.76 0.69 -6.37
N PHE A 92 -9.68 -0.28 -6.36
CA PHE A 92 -9.98 -1.10 -5.19
C PHE A 92 -9.02 -2.27 -4.97
N HIS A 93 -8.22 -2.65 -5.97
CA HIS A 93 -7.23 -3.75 -5.92
C HIS A 93 -5.82 -3.20 -5.70
N LYS A 94 -5.67 -2.26 -4.78
CA LYS A 94 -4.36 -1.72 -4.40
C LYS A 94 -3.55 -2.76 -3.62
N ILE A 95 -2.23 -2.63 -3.68
CA ILE A 95 -1.28 -3.50 -3.00
C ILE A 95 -0.73 -2.76 -1.79
N ASP A 96 -1.14 -3.16 -0.59
CA ASP A 96 -0.62 -2.65 0.67
C ASP A 96 0.45 -3.63 1.17
N ILE A 97 1.72 -3.21 1.17
CA ILE A 97 2.86 -4.05 1.54
C ILE A 97 3.81 -3.34 2.51
N GLY A 98 4.12 -4.02 3.62
CA GLY A 98 5.19 -3.64 4.56
C GLY A 98 6.47 -4.41 4.28
N PHE A 99 7.61 -3.72 4.12
CA PHE A 99 8.95 -4.30 4.08
C PHE A 99 9.63 -4.09 5.42
N SER A 100 9.76 -5.15 6.20
CA SER A 100 10.07 -5.06 7.63
C SER A 100 11.30 -5.88 8.00
N LEU A 101 12.10 -5.35 8.92
CA LEU A 101 13.26 -6.05 9.46
C LEU A 101 12.85 -7.34 10.19
N PRO A 102 13.68 -8.40 10.13
CA PRO A 102 13.45 -9.63 10.88
C PRO A 102 13.29 -9.36 12.38
N GLY A 103 12.31 -10.00 13.02
CA GLY A 103 12.05 -9.84 14.45
C GLY A 103 11.47 -8.49 14.89
N LYS A 104 11.22 -7.56 13.96
CA LYS A 104 10.58 -6.26 14.22
C LYS A 104 9.16 -6.14 13.67
N THR A 105 8.66 -7.22 13.07
CA THR A 105 7.35 -7.25 12.42
C THR A 105 6.27 -7.70 13.38
N ASN A 106 5.21 -6.90 13.51
CA ASN A 106 3.99 -7.31 14.19
C ASN A 106 3.02 -7.88 13.14
N PHE A 107 2.88 -9.20 13.10
CA PHE A 107 1.97 -9.85 12.17
C PHE A 107 0.52 -9.61 12.56
N PHE A 108 -0.33 -9.41 11.55
CA PHE A 108 -1.77 -9.44 11.74
C PHE A 108 -2.24 -10.87 12.08
N PRO A 109 -3.31 -11.04 12.89
CA PRO A 109 -3.73 -12.34 13.41
C PRO A 109 -3.99 -13.44 12.36
N ASN A 110 -4.29 -13.07 11.11
CA ASN A 110 -4.56 -14.01 10.02
C ASN A 110 -3.46 -14.02 8.94
N SER A 111 -2.25 -13.60 9.29
CA SER A 111 -1.11 -13.63 8.36
C SER A 111 -0.72 -15.08 8.02
N GLN A 112 -0.60 -15.38 6.73
CA GLN A 112 -0.21 -16.69 6.21
C GLN A 112 1.08 -16.54 5.40
N LEU A 113 2.07 -17.38 5.69
CA LEU A 113 3.31 -17.45 4.91
C LEU A 113 2.99 -18.03 3.52
N ILE A 114 3.39 -17.32 2.47
CA ILE A 114 3.19 -17.74 1.08
C ILE A 114 4.49 -17.93 0.29
N PHE A 115 5.60 -17.39 0.79
CA PHE A 115 6.92 -17.58 0.20
C PHE A 115 8.00 -17.48 1.27
N SER A 116 9.05 -18.30 1.15
CA SER A 116 10.25 -18.27 1.98
C SER A 116 11.48 -18.53 1.11
N ASN A 117 12.53 -17.76 1.34
CA ASN A 117 13.84 -17.86 0.70
C ASN A 117 14.93 -17.63 1.75
N ASP A 118 15.84 -18.59 1.87
CA ASP A 118 16.96 -18.52 2.79
C ASP A 118 18.16 -17.77 2.18
N ASN A 119 18.19 -17.62 0.86
CA ASN A 119 19.28 -16.99 0.12
C ASN A 119 18.93 -15.54 -0.23
N VAL A 120 18.95 -14.68 0.79
CA VAL A 120 18.75 -13.23 0.59
C VAL A 120 20.03 -12.56 0.12
N HIS A 121 19.94 -11.81 -0.96
CA HIS A 121 21.08 -11.05 -1.48
C HIS A 121 21.38 -9.84 -0.60
N VAL A 122 22.67 -9.54 -0.46
CA VAL A 122 23.14 -8.29 0.14
C VAL A 122 23.24 -7.24 -0.99
N PRO A 123 22.57 -6.08 -0.89
CA PRO A 123 22.63 -5.06 -1.93
C PRO A 123 24.05 -4.49 -2.00
N HIS A 124 24.61 -4.40 -3.21
CA HIS A 124 25.95 -3.83 -3.45
C HIS A 124 26.09 -2.36 -3.03
N LYS A 125 24.98 -1.62 -2.96
CA LYS A 125 24.92 -0.23 -2.53
C LYS A 125 23.71 0.00 -1.65
N SER A 126 23.84 0.93 -0.69
CA SER A 126 22.70 1.36 0.11
C SER A 126 21.63 2.00 -0.79
N SER A 127 20.40 1.51 -0.66
CA SER A 127 19.26 2.10 -1.37
C SER A 127 18.71 3.25 -0.56
N LYS A 128 18.59 4.44 -1.17
CA LYS A 128 17.97 5.59 -0.52
C LYS A 128 16.47 5.33 -0.39
N LYS A 129 15.92 5.58 0.79
CA LYS A 129 14.47 5.59 1.02
C LYS A 129 13.84 6.64 0.11
N TRP A 130 12.97 6.19 -0.79
CA TRP A 130 12.15 7.07 -1.60
C TRP A 130 10.93 7.52 -0.77
N THR A 131 10.47 8.75 -0.96
CA THR A 131 9.21 9.26 -0.38
C THR A 131 8.55 10.16 -1.40
N GLU A 132 7.23 10.09 -1.53
CA GLU A 132 6.46 10.97 -2.40
C GLU A 132 6.49 12.44 -1.93
N PRO A 133 6.31 13.40 -2.85
CA PRO A 133 6.08 14.80 -2.49
C PRO A 133 4.87 14.97 -1.57
N ARG A 134 4.93 15.98 -0.70
CA ARG A 134 3.83 16.25 0.25
C ARG A 134 2.48 16.44 -0.42
N ALA A 135 2.45 17.11 -1.59
CA ALA A 135 1.21 17.36 -2.32
C ALA A 135 0.58 16.06 -2.86
N GLU A 136 1.40 15.12 -3.35
CA GLU A 136 0.93 13.81 -3.81
C GLU A 136 0.40 12.98 -2.63
N HIS A 137 1.13 12.95 -1.51
CA HIS A 137 0.67 12.28 -0.29
C HIS A 137 -0.70 12.81 0.17
N ASP A 138 -0.84 14.14 0.20
CA ASP A 138 -2.06 14.83 0.59
C ASP A 138 -3.23 14.57 -0.37
N TYR A 139 -2.97 14.29 -1.65
CA TYR A 139 -3.96 13.87 -2.64
C TYR A 139 -4.36 12.41 -2.42
N PHE A 140 -3.39 11.53 -2.20
CA PHE A 140 -3.63 10.11 -1.95
C PHE A 140 -4.40 9.86 -0.66
N ASP A 141 -4.15 10.62 0.41
CA ASP A 141 -4.97 10.56 1.64
C ASP A 141 -6.47 10.72 1.33
N VAL A 142 -6.82 11.69 0.47
CA VAL A 142 -8.20 11.97 0.08
C VAL A 142 -8.75 10.85 -0.80
N MET A 143 -7.95 10.38 -1.77
CA MET A 143 -8.33 9.27 -2.65
C MET A 143 -8.62 8.01 -1.84
N MET A 144 -7.71 7.63 -0.93
CA MET A 144 -7.82 6.44 -0.09
C MET A 144 -9.04 6.49 0.82
N GLY A 145 -9.31 7.64 1.43
CA GLY A 145 -10.53 7.84 2.23
C GLY A 145 -11.81 7.74 1.39
N SER A 146 -11.79 8.27 0.16
CA SER A 146 -12.93 8.23 -0.76
C SER A 146 -13.21 6.82 -1.26
N LEU A 147 -12.18 6.06 -1.63
CA LEU A 147 -12.30 4.66 -2.00
C LEU A 147 -12.85 3.83 -0.85
N ARG A 148 -12.35 4.04 0.38
CA ARG A 148 -12.86 3.34 1.57
C ARG A 148 -14.35 3.62 1.81
N TYR A 149 -14.79 4.87 1.65
CA TYR A 149 -16.21 5.22 1.71
C TYR A 149 -17.02 4.43 0.68
N ILE A 150 -16.59 4.41 -0.60
CA ILE A 150 -17.28 3.71 -1.68
C ILE A 150 -17.35 2.20 -1.40
N LYS A 151 -16.24 1.59 -0.92
CA LYS A 151 -16.21 0.17 -0.55
C LYS A 151 -17.30 -0.18 0.46
N HIS A 152 -17.36 0.56 1.57
CA HIS A 152 -18.36 0.33 2.61
C HIS A 152 -19.79 0.56 2.10
N ARG A 153 -20.02 1.57 1.25
CA ARG A 153 -21.33 1.79 0.64
C ARG A 153 -21.76 0.63 -0.26
N ARG A 154 -20.86 0.13 -1.11
CA ARG A 154 -21.15 -1.01 -2.00
C ARG A 154 -21.41 -2.31 -1.24
N ARG A 155 -20.82 -2.48 -0.06
CA ARG A 155 -21.05 -3.63 0.84
C ARG A 155 -22.27 -3.46 1.77
N GLY A 156 -23.02 -2.36 1.68
CA GLY A 156 -24.14 -2.09 2.58
C GLY A 156 -23.75 -1.73 4.02
N GLU A 157 -22.47 -1.50 4.29
CA GLU A 157 -21.92 -1.20 5.62
C GLU A 157 -22.10 0.30 5.98
N ASN A 158 -23.35 0.73 6.08
CA ASN A 158 -23.74 2.15 6.17
C ASN A 158 -23.05 2.92 7.30
N TRP A 159 -22.87 2.29 8.46
CA TRP A 159 -22.20 2.94 9.59
C TRP A 159 -20.70 3.16 9.34
N GLN A 160 -20.02 2.20 8.72
CA GLN A 160 -18.60 2.35 8.37
C GLN A 160 -18.41 3.38 7.26
N ALA A 161 -19.33 3.41 6.28
CA ALA A 161 -19.37 4.45 5.27
C ALA A 161 -19.54 5.84 5.91
N TYR A 162 -20.47 6.00 6.85
CA TYR A 162 -20.67 7.27 7.55
C TYR A 162 -19.41 7.74 8.29
N LYS A 163 -18.71 6.84 9.00
CA LYS A 163 -17.43 7.14 9.65
C LYS A 163 -16.38 7.65 8.65
N CYS A 164 -16.25 6.98 7.50
CA CYS A 164 -15.32 7.39 6.45
C CYS A 164 -15.67 8.78 5.91
N TYR A 165 -16.94 9.04 5.62
CA TYR A 165 -17.43 10.34 5.16
C TYR A 165 -17.14 11.47 6.16
N ARG A 166 -17.40 11.24 7.45
CA ARG A 166 -17.08 12.20 8.52
C ARG A 166 -15.59 12.48 8.62
N GLY A 167 -14.75 11.46 8.48
CA GLY A 167 -13.28 11.59 8.45
C GLY A 167 -12.79 12.44 7.27
N LEU A 168 -13.37 12.24 6.08
CA LEU A 168 -13.09 13.06 4.90
C LEU A 168 -13.45 14.53 5.15
N LEU A 169 -14.69 14.82 5.58
CA LEU A 169 -15.13 16.19 5.87
C LEU A 169 -14.20 16.90 6.85
N SER A 170 -13.80 16.21 7.91
CA SER A 170 -12.89 16.75 8.93
C SER A 170 -11.51 17.10 8.35
N SER A 171 -11.05 16.33 7.36
CA SER A 171 -9.78 16.57 6.66
C SER A 171 -9.88 17.76 5.72
N TRP A 172 -10.97 17.87 4.95
CA TRP A 172 -11.26 19.03 4.10
C TRP A 172 -11.35 20.33 4.92
N GLN A 173 -12.06 20.31 6.05
CA GLN A 173 -12.18 21.47 6.94
C GLN A 173 -10.82 21.93 7.50
N ARG A 174 -9.97 20.99 7.94
CA ARG A 174 -8.61 21.30 8.40
C ARG A 174 -7.77 21.92 7.29
N ARG A 175 -7.85 21.39 6.06
CA ARG A 175 -7.11 21.90 4.90
C ARG A 175 -7.59 23.31 4.52
N ALA A 176 -8.91 23.54 4.45
CA ALA A 176 -9.48 24.86 4.20
C ALA A 176 -9.03 25.91 5.23
N ARG A 177 -8.98 25.53 6.52
CA ARG A 177 -8.45 26.41 7.59
C ARG A 177 -6.97 26.72 7.41
N ARG A 178 -6.15 25.76 6.98
CA ARG A 178 -4.71 26.00 6.69
C ARG A 178 -4.51 26.95 5.52
N ILE A 179 -5.30 26.82 4.45
CA ILE A 179 -5.21 27.71 3.28
C ILE A 179 -5.59 29.14 3.69
N ARG A 180 -6.71 29.32 4.41
CA ARG A 180 -7.14 30.64 4.90
C ARG A 180 -6.10 31.34 5.79
N ARG A 181 -5.31 30.58 6.55
CA ARG A 181 -4.22 31.13 7.40
C ARG A 181 -2.96 31.51 6.60
N LYS A 182 -2.79 31.01 5.37
CA LYS A 182 -1.62 31.28 4.53
C LYS A 182 -1.84 32.40 3.52
N THR A 183 -3.09 32.75 3.23
CA THR A 183 -3.44 33.95 2.46
C THR A 183 -3.49 35.15 3.40
N PRO A 184 -2.56 36.12 3.32
CA PRO A 184 -2.74 37.37 4.03
C PRO A 184 -4.00 38.04 3.46
N THR A 185 -4.96 38.32 4.32
CA THR A 185 -6.03 39.25 4.00
C THR A 185 -5.37 40.59 3.74
N LYS A 186 -5.20 40.98 2.47
CA LYS A 186 -4.85 42.35 2.15
C LYS A 186 -6.01 43.25 2.60
N PRO A 187 -5.75 44.31 3.36
CA PRO A 187 -6.74 45.36 3.63
C PRO A 187 -7.15 46.07 2.34
#